data_AF-A0A382XSF3-F1
#
_entry.id   AF-A0A382XSF3-F1
#
_cell.length_a   1.000
_cell.length_b   1.000
_cell.length_c   1.000
_cell.angle_alpha   90.00
_cell.angle_beta   90.00
_cell.angle_gamma   90.00
#
_symmetry.space_group_name_H-M   'P 1'
#
loop_
_entity.id
_entity.type
_entity.pdbx_description
1 polymer ?
#
loop_
_entity_poly.entity_id
_entity_poly.type
_entity_poly.pdbx_seq_one_letter_code
_entity_poly.pdbx_strand_id
1 'polypeptide(L)'
;MVKFLQFTLIRAVMSVVTLLIVSLIVFSLMELVPGNCAERYIAFKNTQGQVITIEDIQAEERRLGLDRPFVIRAGTWAGNVFFKGEFGDSCILRLNINHLLSDKVWISLGICLAALFLSYLIAIPIGIYSAVTRNPFANNSVRFISYLGLALPSFLLALIIMLTTTVLFGESMAGLFSKEYRDAAWSFAKFMNFMSRAWLPIF
;
A
#
# COMPACT_ATOMS: atom_id res chain seq x y z
N MET A 1 22.55 -7.98 -23.34
CA MET A 1 21.07 -8.17 -23.32
C MET A 1 20.64 -9.46 -22.64
N VAL A 2 21.21 -10.63 -22.97
CA VAL A 2 20.83 -11.93 -22.37
C VAL A 2 20.92 -11.94 -20.83
N LYS A 3 22.00 -11.41 -20.24
CA LYS A 3 22.15 -11.30 -18.77
C LYS A 3 21.07 -10.43 -18.12
N PHE A 4 20.65 -9.35 -18.78
CA PHE A 4 19.59 -8.48 -18.29
C PHE A 4 18.23 -9.16 -18.35
N LEU A 5 17.92 -9.84 -19.47
CA LEU A 5 16.70 -10.62 -19.60
C LEU A 5 16.62 -11.73 -18.54
N GLN A 6 17.72 -12.47 -18.34
CA GLN A 6 17.82 -13.49 -17.30
C GLN A 6 17.59 -12.90 -15.91
N PHE A 7 18.20 -11.77 -15.59
CA PHE A 7 17.99 -11.08 -14.31
C PHE A 7 16.52 -10.68 -14.11
N THR A 8 15.91 -10.04 -15.11
CA THR A 8 14.52 -9.61 -15.06
C THR A 8 13.57 -10.79 -14.90
N LEU A 9 13.79 -11.89 -15.62
CA LEU A 9 12.98 -13.10 -15.50
C LEU A 9 13.10 -13.75 -14.12
N ILE A 10 14.32 -13.87 -13.58
CA ILE A 10 14.52 -14.42 -12.23
C ILE A 10 13.78 -13.57 -11.20
N ARG A 11 13.87 -12.24 -11.30
CA ARG A 11 13.16 -11.33 -10.40
C ARG A 11 11.64 -11.44 -10.55
N ALA A 12 11.12 -11.50 -11.78
CA ALA A 12 9.69 -11.65 -12.04
C ALA A 12 9.15 -12.97 -11.45
N VAL A 13 9.86 -14.08 -11.65
CA VAL A 13 9.48 -15.38 -11.07
C VAL A 13 9.53 -15.32 -9.54
N MET A 14 10.59 -14.77 -8.96
CA MET A 14 10.69 -14.59 -7.50
C MET A 14 9.52 -13.75 -6.96
N SER A 15 9.16 -12.64 -7.62
CA SER A 15 8.02 -11.81 -7.23
C SER A 15 6.71 -12.57 -7.28
N VAL A 16 6.44 -13.35 -8.33
CA VAL A 16 5.22 -14.18 -8.43
C VAL A 16 5.18 -15.22 -7.32
N VAL A 17 6.30 -15.91 -7.06
CA VAL A 17 6.39 -16.90 -5.97
C VAL A 17 6.15 -16.23 -4.61
N THR A 18 6.77 -15.08 -4.35
CA THR A 18 6.52 -14.33 -3.11
C THR A 18 5.05 -13.92 -2.98
N LEU A 19 4.42 -13.43 -4.05
CA LEU A 19 3.00 -13.07 -4.03
C LEU A 19 2.11 -14.27 -3.72
N LEU A 20 2.38 -15.44 -4.30
CA LEU A 20 1.63 -16.66 -4.02
C LEU A 20 1.82 -17.11 -2.56
N ILE A 21 3.05 -17.09 -2.04
CA ILE A 21 3.33 -17.45 -0.64
C ILE A 21 2.60 -16.49 0.31
N VAL A 22 2.76 -15.18 0.11
CA VAL A 22 2.08 -14.16 0.93
C VAL A 22 0.57 -14.31 0.82
N SER A 23 0.04 -14.55 -0.37
CA SER A 23 -1.39 -14.79 -0.56
C SER A 23 -1.87 -16.01 0.20
N LEU A 24 -1.13 -17.13 0.18
CA LEU A 24 -1.50 -18.33 0.92
C LEU A 24 -1.46 -18.07 2.43
N ILE A 25 -0.46 -17.34 2.93
CA ILE A 25 -0.40 -16.91 4.33
C ILE A 25 -1.65 -16.09 4.68
N VAL A 26 -1.99 -15.09 3.87
CA VAL A 26 -3.18 -14.25 4.10
C VAL A 26 -4.46 -15.07 4.03
N PHE A 27 -4.59 -15.99 3.07
CA PHE A 27 -5.74 -16.90 2.97
C PHE A 27 -5.87 -17.78 4.22
N SER A 28 -4.76 -18.36 4.70
CA SER A 28 -4.76 -19.16 5.92
C SER A 28 -5.11 -18.33 7.15
N LEU A 29 -4.58 -17.10 7.25
CA LEU A 29 -4.93 -16.19 8.33
C LEU A 29 -6.43 -15.85 8.31
N MET A 30 -7.01 -15.63 7.13
CA MET A 30 -8.45 -15.37 7.00
C MET A 30 -9.31 -16.58 7.40
N GLU A 31 -8.83 -17.81 7.18
CA GLU A 31 -9.54 -19.02 7.63
C GLU A 31 -9.51 -19.20 9.16
N LEU A 32 -8.46 -18.70 9.81
CA LEU A 32 -8.30 -18.76 11.26
C LEU A 32 -9.11 -17.68 11.99
N VAL A 33 -9.56 -16.64 11.28
CA VAL A 33 -10.40 -15.60 11.87
C VAL A 33 -11.77 -16.20 12.20
N PRO A 34 -12.28 -16.03 13.44
CA PRO A 34 -13.62 -16.49 13.79
C PRO A 34 -14.67 -15.70 12.99
N GLY A 35 -15.50 -16.45 12.27
CA GLY A 35 -16.57 -15.92 11.42
C GLY A 35 -16.12 -15.63 10.00
N ASN A 36 -17.00 -15.91 9.04
CA ASN A 36 -16.70 -15.84 7.62
C ASN A 36 -17.34 -14.62 6.92
N CYS A 37 -17.01 -14.43 5.64
CA CYS A 37 -17.53 -13.30 4.87
C CYS A 37 -19.07 -13.29 4.75
N ALA A 38 -19.69 -14.47 4.65
CA ALA A 38 -21.15 -14.60 4.58
C ALA A 38 -21.81 -14.15 5.89
N GLU A 39 -21.31 -14.64 7.04
CA GLU A 39 -21.78 -14.22 8.36
C GLU A 39 -21.69 -12.69 8.53
N ARG A 40 -20.57 -12.07 8.13
CA ARG A 40 -20.39 -10.62 8.23
C ARG A 40 -21.30 -9.84 7.29
N TYR A 41 -21.53 -10.35 6.09
CA TYR A 41 -22.41 -9.73 5.11
C TYR A 41 -23.86 -9.73 5.58
N ILE A 42 -24.30 -10.87 6.12
CA ILE A 42 -25.65 -11.08 6.64
C ILE A 42 -25.85 -10.32 7.97
N ALA A 43 -24.88 -10.31 8.89
CA ALA A 43 -24.94 -9.52 10.13
C ALA A 43 -25.19 -8.03 9.89
N PHE A 44 -24.66 -7.46 8.81
CA PHE A 44 -24.99 -6.09 8.42
C PHE A 44 -26.41 -5.94 7.85
N LYS A 45 -26.98 -6.94 7.17
CA LYS A 45 -28.40 -6.88 6.77
C LYS A 45 -29.32 -6.90 7.99
N ASN A 46 -28.90 -7.52 9.11
CA ASN A 46 -29.61 -7.42 10.39
C ASN A 46 -29.76 -5.97 10.85
N THR A 47 -28.68 -5.18 10.78
CA THR A 47 -28.71 -3.78 11.22
C THR A 47 -29.60 -2.91 10.34
N GLN A 48 -30.02 -3.42 9.18
CA GLN A 48 -31.00 -2.81 8.28
C GLN A 48 -32.43 -3.35 8.49
N GLY A 49 -32.68 -4.13 9.54
CA GLY A 49 -34.01 -4.62 9.94
C GLY A 49 -34.44 -5.92 9.26
N GLN A 50 -33.55 -6.64 8.58
CA GLN A 50 -33.88 -7.97 8.04
C GLN A 50 -33.69 -9.06 9.10
N VAL A 51 -34.72 -9.91 9.28
CA VAL A 51 -34.63 -11.12 10.10
C VAL A 51 -33.73 -12.11 9.37
N ILE A 52 -32.71 -12.63 10.07
CA ILE A 52 -31.73 -13.55 9.51
C ILE A 52 -32.14 -14.98 9.88
N THR A 53 -32.17 -15.87 8.90
CA THR A 53 -32.17 -17.31 9.18
C THR A 53 -30.80 -17.93 8.94
N ILE A 54 -30.58 -19.11 9.51
CA ILE A 54 -29.36 -19.90 9.26
C ILE A 54 -29.29 -20.30 7.78
N GLU A 55 -30.44 -20.47 7.11
CA GLU A 55 -30.48 -20.77 5.68
C GLU A 55 -29.91 -19.63 4.83
N ASP A 56 -30.14 -18.36 5.22
CA ASP A 56 -29.60 -17.20 4.51
C ASP A 56 -28.07 -17.17 4.54
N ILE A 57 -27.47 -17.51 5.68
CA ILE A 57 -26.02 -17.58 5.84
C ILE A 57 -25.46 -18.69 4.95
N GLN A 58 -26.04 -19.90 5.01
CA GLN A 58 -25.58 -21.02 4.18
C GLN A 58 -25.76 -20.77 2.68
N ALA A 59 -26.83 -20.07 2.29
CA ALA A 59 -27.03 -19.67 0.90
C ALA A 59 -25.94 -18.71 0.42
N GLU A 60 -25.57 -17.75 1.28
CA GLU A 60 -24.51 -16.79 1.00
C GLU A 60 -23.11 -17.46 1.00
N GLU A 61 -22.86 -18.44 1.89
CA GLU A 61 -21.63 -19.25 1.88
C GLU A 61 -21.45 -19.98 0.55
N ARG A 62 -22.51 -20.63 0.05
CA ARG A 62 -22.49 -21.30 -1.26
C ARG A 62 -22.29 -20.31 -2.41
N ARG A 63 -22.92 -19.13 -2.34
CA ARG A 63 -22.75 -18.06 -3.34
C ARG A 63 -21.30 -17.57 -3.40
N LEU A 64 -20.67 -17.40 -2.25
CA LEU A 64 -19.26 -16.98 -2.14
C LEU A 64 -18.27 -18.14 -2.32
N GLY A 65 -18.76 -19.37 -2.42
CA GLY A 65 -17.95 -20.59 -2.54
C GLY A 65 -17.17 -20.92 -1.26
N LEU A 66 -17.58 -20.40 -0.10
CA LEU A 66 -16.98 -20.64 1.21
C LEU A 66 -17.22 -22.08 1.70
N ASP A 67 -18.22 -22.77 1.15
CA ASP A 67 -18.49 -24.19 1.38
C ASP A 67 -17.45 -25.12 0.74
N ARG A 68 -16.63 -24.61 -0.18
CA ARG A 68 -15.65 -25.42 -0.92
C ARG A 68 -14.35 -25.61 -0.12
N PRO A 69 -13.63 -26.73 -0.36
CA PRO A 69 -12.31 -26.97 0.22
C PRO A 69 -11.33 -25.81 -0.03
N PHE A 70 -10.50 -25.51 0.97
CA PHE A 70 -9.52 -24.42 0.95
C PHE A 70 -8.71 -24.34 -0.35
N VAL A 71 -8.15 -25.46 -0.80
CA VAL A 71 -7.30 -25.54 -1.99
C VAL A 71 -8.06 -25.14 -3.26
N ILE A 72 -9.34 -25.52 -3.35
CA ILE A 72 -10.19 -25.17 -4.49
C ILE A 72 -10.49 -23.68 -4.49
N ARG A 73 -10.81 -23.09 -3.32
CA ARG A 73 -11.06 -21.65 -3.20
C ARG A 73 -9.83 -20.82 -3.56
N ALA A 74 -8.68 -21.16 -2.97
CA ALA A 74 -7.41 -20.47 -3.22
C ALA A 74 -6.99 -20.59 -4.69
N GLY A 75 -7.08 -21.80 -5.27
CA GLY A 75 -6.76 -22.03 -6.68
C GLY A 75 -7.69 -21.29 -7.64
N THR A 76 -9.00 -21.30 -7.38
CA THR A 76 -9.99 -20.60 -8.21
C THR A 76 -9.79 -19.08 -8.15
N TRP A 77 -9.55 -18.54 -6.95
CA TRP A 77 -9.27 -17.12 -6.77
C TRP A 77 -7.96 -16.73 -7.46
N ALA A 78 -6.88 -17.47 -7.26
CA ALA A 78 -5.60 -17.20 -7.91
C ALA A 78 -5.71 -17.26 -9.45
N GLY A 79 -6.48 -18.21 -9.97
CA GLY A 79 -6.78 -18.30 -11.41
C GLY A 79 -7.55 -17.09 -11.93
N ASN A 80 -8.61 -16.65 -11.23
CA ASN A 80 -9.36 -15.44 -11.63
C ASN A 80 -8.48 -14.19 -11.58
N VAL A 81 -7.65 -14.03 -10.55
CA VAL A 81 -6.70 -12.90 -10.45
C VAL A 81 -5.69 -12.93 -11.58
N PHE A 82 -5.07 -14.09 -11.85
CA PHE A 82 -3.99 -14.18 -12.83
C PHE A 82 -4.48 -14.07 -14.28
N PHE A 83 -5.58 -14.75 -14.62
CA PHE A 83 -6.05 -14.85 -16.01
C PHE A 83 -7.08 -13.79 -16.39
N LYS A 84 -7.86 -13.28 -15.42
CA LYS A 84 -8.92 -12.28 -15.67
C LYS A 84 -8.63 -10.93 -15.01
N GLY A 85 -7.64 -10.88 -14.12
CA GLY A 85 -7.40 -9.70 -13.29
C GLY A 85 -8.49 -9.48 -12.25
N GLU A 86 -9.35 -10.45 -11.96
CA GLU A 86 -10.52 -10.29 -11.08
C GLU A 86 -10.17 -10.67 -9.64
N PHE A 87 -10.13 -9.69 -8.74
CA PHE A 87 -9.83 -9.90 -7.32
C PHE A 87 -11.06 -10.29 -6.49
N GLY A 88 -12.26 -10.06 -7.04
CA GLY A 88 -13.54 -10.28 -6.37
C GLY A 88 -14.08 -9.03 -5.68
N ASP A 89 -15.07 -9.24 -4.81
CA ASP A 89 -15.74 -8.17 -4.08
C ASP A 89 -15.30 -8.13 -2.61
N SER A 90 -15.22 -6.93 -2.05
CA SER A 90 -14.87 -6.75 -0.65
C SER A 90 -16.02 -7.15 0.28
N CYS A 91 -15.78 -8.07 1.21
CA CYS A 91 -16.73 -8.45 2.27
C CYS A 91 -17.22 -7.28 3.13
N ILE A 92 -16.35 -6.28 3.35
CA ILE A 92 -16.64 -5.14 4.24
C ILE A 92 -17.32 -4.02 3.46
N LEU A 93 -16.61 -3.50 2.45
CA LEU A 93 -17.04 -2.35 1.65
C LEU A 93 -18.13 -2.68 0.63
N ARG A 94 -18.33 -3.97 0.28
CA ARG A 94 -19.27 -4.44 -0.76
C ARG A 94 -19.06 -3.80 -2.13
N LEU A 95 -17.81 -3.46 -2.41
CA LEU A 95 -17.38 -2.90 -3.67
C LEU A 95 -16.41 -3.86 -4.34
N ASN A 96 -16.37 -3.79 -5.67
CA ASN A 96 -15.41 -4.53 -6.46
C ASN A 96 -13.98 -4.09 -6.12
N ILE A 97 -13.12 -5.07 -5.79
CA ILE A 97 -11.76 -4.79 -5.32
C ILE A 97 -10.92 -4.17 -6.43
N ASN A 98 -11.14 -4.52 -7.71
CA ASN A 98 -10.38 -3.96 -8.82
C ASN A 98 -10.56 -2.45 -8.90
N HIS A 99 -11.76 -1.95 -8.65
CA HIS A 99 -12.03 -0.51 -8.63
C HIS A 99 -11.22 0.18 -7.52
N LEU A 100 -11.23 -0.38 -6.32
CA LEU A 100 -10.45 0.12 -5.18
C LEU A 100 -8.94 0.06 -5.42
N LEU A 101 -8.47 -0.96 -6.12
CA LEU A 101 -7.05 -1.17 -6.41
C LEU A 101 -6.57 -0.22 -7.50
N SER A 102 -7.37 0.00 -8.55
CA SER A 102 -7.00 0.82 -9.70
C SER A 102 -6.62 2.24 -9.29
N ASP A 103 -7.43 2.90 -8.46
CA ASP A 103 -7.16 4.26 -7.98
C ASP A 103 -5.88 4.33 -7.12
N LYS A 104 -5.67 3.31 -6.27
CA LYS A 104 -4.52 3.28 -5.35
C LYS A 104 -3.21 2.98 -6.05
N VAL A 105 -3.22 2.08 -7.03
CA VAL A 105 -2.01 1.70 -7.78
C VAL A 105 -1.38 2.91 -8.46
N TRP A 106 -2.18 3.79 -9.08
CA TRP A 106 -1.67 4.99 -9.73
C TRP A 106 -1.06 5.99 -8.74
N ILE A 107 -1.71 6.19 -7.59
CA ILE A 107 -1.19 7.07 -6.55
C ILE A 107 0.13 6.51 -5.99
N SER A 108 0.17 5.22 -5.63
CA SER A 108 1.39 4.56 -5.13
C SER A 108 2.53 4.62 -6.15
N LEU A 109 2.24 4.34 -7.42
CA LEU A 109 3.24 4.43 -8.49
C LEU A 109 3.78 5.85 -8.64
N GLY A 110 2.90 6.86 -8.62
CA GLY A 110 3.28 8.26 -8.69
C GLY A 110 4.20 8.67 -7.53
N ILE A 111 3.86 8.29 -6.30
CA ILE A 111 4.69 8.55 -5.11
C ILE A 111 6.04 7.85 -5.24
N CYS A 112 6.06 6.57 -5.61
CA CYS A 112 7.31 5.80 -5.74
C CYS A 112 8.24 6.40 -6.80
N LEU A 113 7.71 6.75 -7.98
CA LEU A 113 8.51 7.34 -9.05
C LEU A 113 9.01 8.74 -8.68
N ALA A 114 8.18 9.57 -8.05
CA ALA A 114 8.59 10.89 -7.59
C ALA A 114 9.67 10.80 -6.50
N ALA A 115 9.50 9.90 -5.52
CA ALA A 115 10.47 9.66 -4.47
C ALA A 115 11.80 9.13 -5.03
N LEU A 116 11.75 8.19 -5.99
CA LEU A 116 12.94 7.65 -6.65
C LEU A 116 13.67 8.74 -7.44
N PHE A 117 12.94 9.53 -8.22
CA PHE A 117 13.50 10.63 -8.99
C PHE A 117 14.17 11.66 -8.08
N LEU A 118 13.47 12.11 -7.03
CA LEU A 118 14.02 13.08 -6.07
C LEU A 118 15.22 12.50 -5.31
N SER A 119 15.16 11.22 -4.94
CA SER A 119 16.26 10.52 -4.29
C SER A 119 17.51 10.54 -5.17
N TYR A 120 17.39 10.20 -6.47
CA TYR A 120 18.54 10.25 -7.39
C TYR A 120 19.02 11.67 -7.68
N LEU A 121 18.08 12.62 -7.80
CA LEU A 121 18.40 14.02 -8.01
C LEU A 121 19.26 14.60 -6.88
N ILE A 122 19.08 14.12 -5.64
CA ILE A 122 19.83 14.57 -4.47
C ILE A 122 21.06 13.68 -4.22
N ALA A 123 20.89 12.36 -4.23
CA ALA A 123 21.92 11.41 -3.85
C ALA A 123 23.08 11.37 -4.85
N ILE A 124 22.82 11.51 -6.15
CA ILE A 124 23.89 11.48 -7.17
C ILE A 124 24.81 12.70 -7.04
N PRO A 125 24.32 13.96 -7.03
CA PRO A 125 25.20 15.12 -6.85
C PRO A 125 25.94 15.11 -5.51
N ILE A 126 25.26 14.76 -4.41
CA ILE A 126 25.91 14.67 -3.09
C ILE A 126 26.97 13.56 -3.08
N GLY A 127 26.69 12.41 -3.70
CA GLY A 127 27.63 11.31 -3.82
C GLY A 127 28.87 11.69 -4.63
N ILE A 128 28.69 12.35 -5.78
CA ILE A 128 29.79 12.87 -6.60
C ILE A 128 30.60 13.90 -5.81
N TYR A 129 29.94 14.87 -5.18
CA TYR A 129 30.59 15.91 -4.37
C TYR A 129 31.43 15.32 -3.23
N SER A 130 30.87 14.35 -2.50
CA SER A 130 31.56 13.64 -1.42
C SER A 130 32.80 12.88 -1.91
N ALA A 131 32.72 12.27 -3.11
CA ALA A 131 33.83 11.52 -3.70
C ALA A 131 34.99 12.41 -4.18
N VAL A 132 34.71 13.63 -4.64
CA VAL A 132 35.74 14.53 -5.18
C VAL A 132 36.28 15.53 -4.16
N THR A 133 35.55 15.79 -3.06
CA THR A 133 35.95 16.82 -2.10
C THR A 133 37.19 16.41 -1.31
N ARG A 134 38.19 17.31 -1.25
CA ARG A 134 39.34 17.19 -0.34
C ARG A 134 39.08 17.78 1.04
N ASN A 135 37.94 18.46 1.23
CA ASN A 135 37.61 19.09 2.51
C ASN A 135 37.13 18.01 3.51
N PRO A 136 37.88 17.74 4.60
CA PRO A 136 37.52 16.72 5.57
C PRO A 136 36.22 17.05 6.32
N PHE A 137 35.91 18.33 6.54
CA PHE A 137 34.67 18.74 7.19
C PHE A 137 33.46 18.43 6.32
N ALA A 138 33.51 18.81 5.04
CA ALA A 138 32.41 18.56 4.09
C ALA A 138 32.15 17.04 3.92
N ASN A 139 33.22 16.26 3.77
CA ASN A 139 33.12 14.81 3.66
C ASN A 139 32.53 14.17 4.93
N ASN A 140 33.04 14.55 6.11
CA ASN A 140 32.54 14.02 7.38
C ASN A 140 31.08 14.40 7.64
N SER A 141 30.66 15.61 7.31
CA SER A 141 29.26 16.03 7.42
C SER A 141 28.33 15.21 6.54
N VAL A 142 28.69 14.99 5.27
CA VAL A 142 27.88 14.15 4.36
C VAL A 142 27.77 12.73 4.90
N ARG A 143 28.89 12.13 5.31
CA ARG A 143 28.90 10.77 5.89
C ARG A 143 28.05 10.67 7.15
N PHE A 144 28.16 11.66 8.05
CA PHE A 144 27.36 11.70 9.27
C PHE A 144 25.87 11.74 8.97
N ILE A 145 25.43 12.64 8.07
CA ILE A 145 24.02 12.75 7.66
C ILE A 145 23.54 11.45 7.01
N SER A 146 24.34 10.85 6.12
CA SER A 146 24.00 9.56 5.48
C SER A 146 23.84 8.45 6.51
N TYR A 147 24.72 8.35 7.50
CA TYR A 147 24.60 7.36 8.56
C TYR A 147 23.37 7.60 9.44
N LEU A 148 23.02 8.86 9.72
CA LEU A 148 21.81 9.21 10.46
C LEU A 148 20.56 8.69 9.74
N GLY A 149 20.48 8.88 8.41
CA GLY A 149 19.39 8.36 7.59
C GLY A 149 19.30 6.83 7.55
N LEU A 150 20.43 6.13 7.64
CA LEU A 150 20.48 4.66 7.67
C LEU A 150 20.21 4.08 9.06
N ALA A 151 20.62 4.78 10.12
CA ALA A 151 20.50 4.32 11.50
C ALA A 151 19.10 4.55 12.07
N LEU A 152 18.38 5.58 11.61
CA LEU A 152 17.03 5.85 12.07
C LEU A 152 16.02 4.94 11.37
N PRO A 153 15.17 4.21 12.13
CA PRO A 153 14.05 3.50 11.54
C PRO A 153 13.11 4.49 10.83
N SER A 154 12.78 4.21 9.57
CA SER A 154 11.94 5.10 8.75
C SER A 154 10.59 5.40 9.41
N PHE A 155 9.95 4.40 10.04
CA PHE A 155 8.70 4.59 10.76
C PHE A 155 8.85 5.54 11.96
N LEU A 156 9.98 5.46 12.70
CA LEU A 156 10.22 6.29 13.87
C LEU A 156 10.44 7.74 13.45
N LEU A 157 11.22 7.95 12.40
CA LEU A 157 11.43 9.28 11.82
C LEU A 157 10.10 9.89 11.36
N ALA A 158 9.25 9.11 10.69
CA ALA A 158 7.92 9.54 10.27
C ALA A 158 7.05 9.94 11.47
N LEU A 159 7.04 9.16 12.55
CA LEU A 159 6.29 9.47 13.77
C LEU A 159 6.78 10.73 14.47
N ILE A 160 8.10 10.93 14.58
CA ILE A 160 8.69 12.14 15.18
C ILE A 160 8.27 13.36 14.38
N ILE A 161 8.38 13.32 13.05
CA ILE A 161 7.97 14.42 12.18
C ILE A 161 6.48 14.70 12.36
N MET A 162 5.62 13.67 12.32
CA MET A 162 4.18 13.82 12.54
C MET A 162 3.86 14.49 13.87
N LEU A 163 4.50 14.04 14.95
CA LEU A 163 4.29 14.59 16.29
C LEU A 163 4.74 16.06 16.36
N THR A 164 5.95 16.35 15.85
CA THR A 164 6.49 17.72 15.83
C THR A 164 5.62 18.65 15.01
N THR A 165 5.14 18.23 13.84
CA THR A 165 4.25 19.09 13.05
C THR A 165 2.89 19.29 13.71
N THR A 166 2.35 18.25 14.35
CA THR A 166 1.09 18.36 15.10
C THR A 166 1.20 19.36 16.25
N VAL A 167 2.30 19.29 17.02
CA VAL A 167 2.50 20.14 18.20
C VAL A 167 2.82 21.59 17.81
N LEU A 168 3.67 21.80 16.81
CA LEU A 168 4.11 23.15 16.42
C LEU A 168 3.14 23.86 15.47
N PHE A 169 2.49 23.13 14.56
CA PHE A 169 1.63 23.69 13.51
C PHE A 169 0.15 23.31 13.65
N GLY A 170 -0.23 22.51 14.64
CA GLY A 170 -1.63 22.09 14.87
C GLY A 170 -2.16 21.08 13.84
N GLU A 171 -1.34 20.63 12.90
CA GLU A 171 -1.71 19.77 11.78
C GLU A 171 -0.76 18.56 11.73
N SER A 172 -1.32 17.36 11.67
CA SER A 172 -0.52 16.13 11.65
C SER A 172 0.21 15.87 10.33
N MET A 173 -0.07 16.68 9.30
CA MET A 173 0.40 16.47 7.92
C MET A 173 0.17 15.03 7.40
N ALA A 174 -0.75 14.28 8.02
CA ALA A 174 -1.06 12.92 7.61
C ALA A 174 -1.80 12.94 6.26
N GLY A 175 -1.24 12.24 5.27
CA GLY A 175 -1.72 12.18 3.90
C GLY A 175 -1.38 13.38 3.01
N LEU A 176 -1.59 13.19 1.70
CA LEU A 176 -1.17 14.11 0.62
C LEU A 176 -1.95 15.42 0.53
N PHE A 177 -3.13 15.50 1.16
CA PHE A 177 -4.02 16.66 1.09
C PHE A 177 -4.54 17.01 2.48
N SER A 178 -4.83 18.29 2.72
CA SER A 178 -5.59 18.69 3.91
C SER A 178 -7.02 18.15 3.84
N LYS A 179 -7.74 18.21 4.98
CA LYS A 179 -9.14 17.76 5.05
C LYS A 179 -10.03 18.44 4.02
N GLU A 180 -9.78 19.71 3.73
CA GLU A 180 -10.52 20.52 2.75
C GLU A 180 -10.28 20.08 1.30
N TYR A 181 -9.03 19.77 0.94
CA TYR A 181 -8.67 19.42 -0.44
C TYR A 181 -8.69 17.92 -0.73
N ARG A 182 -8.93 17.07 0.27
CA ARG A 182 -8.94 15.61 0.13
C ARG A 182 -9.91 15.15 -0.97
N ASP A 183 -11.16 15.57 -0.87
CA ASP A 183 -12.25 15.16 -1.79
C ASP A 183 -12.61 16.24 -2.83
N ALA A 184 -11.90 17.38 -2.82
CA ALA A 184 -12.11 18.45 -3.79
C ALA A 184 -11.63 18.06 -5.20
N ALA A 185 -12.26 18.61 -6.25
CA ALA A 185 -11.77 18.48 -7.61
C ALA A 185 -10.36 19.10 -7.77
N TRP A 186 -9.60 18.62 -8.75
CA TRP A 186 -8.27 19.18 -9.05
C TRP A 186 -8.38 20.66 -9.41
N SER A 187 -7.66 21.49 -8.66
CA SER A 187 -7.55 22.94 -8.85
C SER A 187 -6.12 23.37 -8.56
N PHE A 188 -5.75 24.58 -8.97
CA PHE A 188 -4.42 25.14 -8.64
C PHE A 188 -4.19 25.21 -7.12
N ALA A 189 -5.24 25.54 -6.35
CA ALA A 189 -5.20 25.53 -4.89
C ALA A 189 -4.94 24.12 -4.33
N LYS A 190 -5.62 23.10 -4.86
CA LYS A 190 -5.37 21.69 -4.49
C LYS A 190 -3.94 21.25 -4.86
N PHE A 191 -3.42 21.71 -6.01
CA PHE A 191 -2.04 21.43 -6.42
C PHE A 191 -1.00 22.09 -5.50
N MET A 192 -1.22 23.34 -5.08
CA MET A 192 -0.33 23.98 -4.09
C MET A 192 -0.41 23.35 -2.72
N ASN A 193 -1.61 22.93 -2.29
CA ASN A 193 -1.77 22.15 -1.07
C ASN A 193 -1.03 20.79 -1.14
N PHE A 194 -1.11 20.13 -2.30
CA PHE A 194 -0.36 18.91 -2.56
C PHE A 194 1.15 19.17 -2.44
N MET A 195 1.71 20.16 -3.15
CA MET A 195 3.15 20.44 -3.12
C MET A 195 3.67 20.78 -1.72
N SER A 196 2.87 21.49 -0.91
CA SER A 196 3.26 21.81 0.48
C SER A 196 3.21 20.62 1.43
N ARG A 197 2.64 19.49 1.01
CA ARG A 197 2.52 18.24 1.80
C ARG A 197 3.26 17.05 1.18
N ALA A 198 3.52 17.09 -0.13
CA ALA A 198 4.10 16.00 -0.90
C ALA A 198 5.55 15.70 -0.54
N TRP A 199 6.24 16.61 0.16
CA TRP A 199 7.58 16.39 0.68
C TRP A 199 7.62 15.52 1.95
N LEU A 200 6.50 15.42 2.68
CA LEU A 200 6.35 14.59 3.89
C LEU A 200 4.97 13.92 3.96
N PRO A 201 4.59 13.08 3.00
CA PRO A 201 3.34 12.35 3.09
C PRO A 201 3.51 11.22 4.09
N ILE A 202 3.09 11.48 5.33
CA ILE A 202 3.11 10.49 6.39
C ILE A 202 1.78 9.72 6.30
N PHE A 203 1.87 8.42 5.98
CA PHE A 203 0.75 7.50 5.83
C PHE A 203 0.62 6.58 7.05
#